data_AF-A0A8C7BWT3-F1
#
_entry.id   AF-A0A8C7BWT3-F1
#
_cell.length_a   1.000
_cell.length_b   1.000
_cell.length_c   1.000
_cell.angle_alpha   90.00
_cell.angle_beta   90.00
_cell.angle_gamma   90.00
#
_symmetry.space_group_name_H-M   'P 1'
#
loop_
_entity.id
_entity.type
_entity.pdbx_description
1 polymer ?
#
loop_
_entity_poly.entity_id
_entity_poly.type
_entity_poly.pdbx_seq_one_letter_code
_entity_poly.pdbx_strand_id
1 'polypeptide(L)' 'MVELCQLKLVELKQVCCAHGLETKGIKQDLINRLQAYLEEEEKSHTFT' A
#
# COMPACT_ATOMS: atom_id res chain seq x y z
N MET A 1 -12.30 -2.00 -1.59
CA MET A 1 -11.39 -1.92 -2.75
C MET A 1 -10.68 -0.58 -2.68
N VAL A 2 -9.49 -0.53 -2.08
CA VAL A 2 -8.77 0.74 -1.88
C VAL A 2 -8.22 1.20 -3.23
N GLU A 3 -8.69 2.35 -3.72
CA GLU A 3 -8.28 2.92 -5.03
C GLU A 3 -6.87 3.54 -4.99
N LEU A 4 -5.87 2.77 -4.54
CA LEU A 4 -4.46 3.15 -4.58
C LEU A 4 -3.99 3.52 -6.00
N CYS A 5 -4.64 2.96 -7.02
CA CYS A 5 -4.37 3.30 -8.43
C CYS A 5 -4.67 4.78 -8.76
N GLN A 6 -5.61 5.42 -8.07
CA GLN A 6 -5.95 6.83 -8.28
C GLN A 6 -4.95 7.81 -7.65
N LEU A 7 -4.12 7.35 -6.71
CA LEU A 7 -3.12 8.18 -6.06
C LEU A 7 -1.95 8.51 -7.01
N LYS A 8 -1.32 9.68 -6.80
CA LYS A 8 -0.10 10.06 -7.52
C LYS A 8 1.07 9.20 -7.05
N LEU A 9 2.09 9.06 -7.90
CA LEU A 9 3.30 8.30 -7.54
C LEU A 9 3.97 8.83 -6.26
N VAL A 10 3.94 10.15 -6.04
CA VAL A 10 4.48 10.78 -4.83
C VAL A 10 3.71 10.35 -3.58
N GLU A 11 2.37 10.35 -3.64
CA GLU A 11 1.49 9.92 -2.56
C GLU A 11 1.73 8.44 -2.24
N LEU A 12 1.81 7.58 -3.26
CA LEU A 12 2.09 6.15 -3.08
C LEU A 12 3.43 5.91 -2.38
N LYS A 13 4.48 6.67 -2.73
CA LYS A 13 5.78 6.59 -2.05
C LYS A 13 5.69 7.08 -0.62
N GLN A 14 4.95 8.15 -0.35
CA GLN A 14 4.76 8.66 1.01
C GLN A 14 4.03 7.66 1.89
N VAL A 15 2.94 7.06 1.39
CA VAL A 15 2.20 6.03 2.12
C VAL A 15 3.11 4.82 2.35
N CYS A 16 3.79 4.30 1.32
CA CYS A 16 4.78 3.22 1.52
C CYS A 16 5.79 3.59 2.62
N CYS A 17 6.40 4.77 2.56
CA CYS A 17 7.38 5.21 3.55
C CYS A 17 6.79 5.34 4.97
N ALA A 18 5.56 5.84 5.09
CA ALA A 18 4.87 6.01 6.38
C ALA A 18 4.55 4.66 7.04
N HIS A 19 4.24 3.65 6.24
CA HIS A 19 4.02 2.28 6.68
C HIS A 19 5.32 1.46 6.77
N GLY A 20 6.49 2.06 6.53
CA GLY A 20 7.78 1.35 6.55
C GLY A 20 8.00 0.37 5.37
N LEU A 21 7.19 0.49 4.32
CA LEU A 21 7.28 -0.29 3.09
C LEU A 21 8.30 0.33 2.12
N GLU A 22 8.91 -0.52 1.29
CA GLU A 22 9.91 -0.05 0.34
C GLU A 22 9.28 0.83 -0.77
N THR A 23 9.92 1.96 -1.06
CA THR A 23 9.48 2.93 -2.07
C THR A 23 10.20 2.77 -3.43
N LYS A 24 10.93 1.67 -3.62
CA LYS A 24 11.65 1.37 -4.86
C LYS A 24 10.71 0.73 -5.88
N GLY A 25 11.01 0.92 -7.17
CA GLY A 25 10.20 0.38 -8.26
C GLY A 25 9.23 1.40 -8.88
N ILE A 26 8.38 0.89 -9.76
CA ILE A 26 7.38 1.65 -10.53
C ILE A 26 6.08 1.83 -9.74
N LYS A 27 5.17 2.67 -10.23
CA LYS A 27 3.87 2.95 -9.60
C LYS A 27 3.12 1.67 -9.19
N GLN A 28 3.12 0.65 -10.07
CA GLN A 28 2.45 -0.62 -9.85
C GLN A 28 3.03 -1.40 -8.66
N ASP A 29 4.35 -1.36 -8.45
CA ASP A 29 5.02 -2.08 -7.35
C ASP A 29 4.55 -1.53 -6.01
N LEU A 30 4.52 -0.20 -5.89
CA LEU A 30 4.04 0.50 -4.69
C LEU A 30 2.57 0.18 -4.42
N ILE A 31 1.73 0.17 -5.46
CA ILE A 31 0.30 -0.17 -5.34
C ILE A 31 0.14 -1.60 -4.84
N ASN A 32 0.80 -2.58 -5.48
CA ASN A 32 0.69 -3.99 -5.08
C ASN A 32 1.17 -4.20 -3.64
N ARG A 33 2.28 -3.56 -3.26
CA ARG A 33 2.83 -3.66 -1.91
C ARG A 33 1.89 -3.09 -0.85
N LEU A 34 1.30 -1.93 -1.13
CA LEU A 34 0.28 -1.32 -0.26
C LEU A 34 -1.01 -2.14 -0.22
N GLN A 35 -1.46 -2.69 -1.34
CA GLN A 35 -2.64 -3.57 -1.39
C GLN A 35 -2.42 -4.82 -0.55
N ALA A 36 -1.28 -5.50 -0.73
CA ALA A 36 -0.95 -6.68 0.05
C ALA A 36 -0.90 -6.36 1.55
N TYR A 37 -0.24 -5.26 1.94
CA TYR A 37 -0.19 -4.82 3.32
C TYR A 37 -1.59 -4.58 3.91
N LEU A 38 -2.47 -3.87 3.20
CA LEU A 38 -3.84 -3.61 3.65
C LEU A 38 -4.70 -4.87 3.71
N GLU A 39 -4.53 -5.81 2.77
CA GLU A 39 -5.22 -7.10 2.79
C GLU A 39 -4.78 -7.98 3.96
N GLU A 40 -3.49 -7.96 4.31
CA GLU A 40 -2.97 -8.70 5.48
C GLU A 40 -3.41 -8.06 6.80
N GLU A 41 -3.41 -6.73 6.90
CA GLU A 41 -3.92 -5.99 8.05
C GLU A 41 -5.44 -6.19 8.23
N GLU A 42 -6.23 -6.13 7.16
CA GLU A 42 -7.68 -6.37 7.17
C GLU A 42 -7.99 -7.81 7.62
N LYS A 43 -7.23 -8.80 7.15
CA LYS A 43 -7.36 -10.20 7.58
C LYS A 43 -6.95 -10.40 9.04
N SER A 44 -5.97 -9.64 9.52
CA SER A 44 -5.50 -9.75 10.91
C SER A 44 -6.43 -9.05 11.91
N HIS A 45 -7.13 -7.99 11.49
CA HIS A 45 -8.01 -7.21 12.38
C HIS A 45 -9.46 -7.72 12.45
N THR A 46 -9.82 -8.71 11.63
CA THR A 46 -11.20 -9.23 11.54
C THR A 46 -11.48 -10.48 12.39
N PHE A 47 -10.55 -10.87 13.27
CA PHE A 47 -10.73 -12.03 14.18
C PHE A 47 -10.79 -11.65 15.67
N THR A 48 -11.34 -10.49 16.03
CA THR A 48 -11.68 -10.14 17.42
C THR A 48 -13.15 -9.76 17.51
#